data_AF-A0A833XC07-F1
#
_entry.id   AF-A0A833XC07-F1
#
_cell.length_a   1.000
_cell.length_b   1.000
_cell.length_c   1.000
_cell.angle_alpha   90.00
_cell.angle_beta   90.00
_cell.angle_gamma   90.00
#
_symmetry.space_group_name_H-M   'P 1'
#
loop_
_entity.id
_entity.type
_entity.pdbx_description
1 polymer ?
#
loop_
_entity_poly.entity_id
_entity_poly.type
_entity_poly.pdbx_seq_one_letter_code
_entity_poly.pdbx_strand_id
1 'polypeptide(L)'
;MLDPGVTQFFKKLDIGSLDIGDYLAIGAIFAATDSVCTLQVLNQDETPLLYSLVFGEGVVNDATSVVLFNAIQCFDLNHIDPRIGLHFIGNFFYLFPTSTMLGVITGLLSAYIIKKL
;
A
#
# COMPACT_ATOMS: atom_id res chain seq x y z
N MET A 1 1.88 11.11 -31.45
CA MET A 1 0.50 10.94 -31.96
C MET A 1 0.12 9.48 -31.73
N LEU A 2 -0.85 9.20 -30.86
CA LEU A 2 -1.31 7.82 -30.64
C LEU A 2 -2.11 7.33 -31.86
N ASP A 3 -1.98 6.04 -32.20
CA ASP A 3 -2.69 5.41 -33.30
C ASP A 3 -4.23 5.59 -33.20
N PRO A 4 -4.96 5.70 -34.33
CA PRO A 4 -6.41 5.87 -34.34
C PRO A 4 -7.15 4.69 -33.66
N GLY A 5 -6.59 3.48 -33.71
CA GLY A 5 -7.12 2.32 -32.98
C GLY A 5 -7.02 2.46 -31.45
N VAL A 6 -5.91 3.02 -30.96
CA VAL A 6 -5.71 3.29 -29.53
C VAL A 6 -6.65 4.38 -29.05
N THR A 7 -6.83 5.42 -29.87
CA THR A 7 -7.75 6.54 -29.57
C THR A 7 -9.20 6.08 -29.46
N GLN A 8 -9.62 5.11 -30.29
CA GLN A 8 -10.97 4.54 -30.23
C GLN A 8 -11.16 3.57 -29.06
N PHE A 9 -10.13 2.82 -28.67
CA PHE A 9 -10.16 1.97 -27.48
C PHE A 9 -10.26 2.80 -26.19
N PHE A 10 -9.46 3.87 -26.07
CA PHE A 10 -9.52 4.79 -24.92
C PHE A 10 -10.87 5.49 -24.79
N LYS A 11 -11.49 5.91 -25.91
CA LYS A 11 -12.87 6.44 -25.89
C LYS A 11 -13.92 5.42 -25.46
N LYS A 12 -13.69 4.13 -25.73
CA LYS A 12 -14.61 3.04 -25.36
C LYS A 12 -14.49 2.65 -23.89
N LEU A 13 -13.35 2.96 -23.27
CA LEU A 13 -13.07 2.72 -21.86
C LEU A 13 -13.71 3.76 -20.93
N ASP A 14 -14.28 4.86 -21.46
CA ASP A 14 -14.98 5.92 -20.73
C ASP A 14 -14.30 6.30 -19.39
N ILE A 15 -12.97 6.33 -19.40
CA ILE A 15 -12.20 6.89 -18.29
C ILE A 15 -12.49 8.38 -18.36
N GLY A 16 -13.46 8.83 -17.57
CA GLY A 16 -13.82 10.24 -17.44
C GLY A 16 -12.63 11.10 -17.03
N SER A 17 -12.87 12.38 -16.75
CA SER A 17 -11.84 13.22 -16.12
C SER A 17 -11.53 12.65 -14.73
N LEU A 18 -10.43 11.90 -14.62
CA LEU A 18 -9.89 11.42 -13.35
C LEU A 18 -9.53 12.65 -12.50
N ASP A 19 -9.99 12.65 -11.26
CA ASP A 19 -9.60 13.66 -10.30
C ASP A 19 -8.23 13.31 -9.69
N ILE A 20 -7.61 14.28 -9.02
CA ILE A 20 -6.32 14.10 -8.33
C ILE A 20 -6.37 12.89 -7.37
N GLY A 21 -7.53 12.58 -6.82
CA GLY A 21 -7.73 11.47 -5.88
C GLY A 21 -7.60 10.13 -6.55
N ASP A 22 -8.15 10.00 -7.76
CA ASP A 22 -8.06 8.79 -8.54
C ASP A 22 -6.60 8.51 -8.92
N TYR A 23 -5.84 9.55 -9.27
CA TYR A 23 -4.40 9.41 -9.55
C TYR A 23 -3.59 8.98 -8.32
N LEU A 24 -3.86 9.57 -7.15
CA LEU A 24 -3.21 9.16 -5.90
C LEU A 24 -3.60 7.73 -5.51
N ALA A 25 -4.88 7.37 -5.64
CA ALA A 25 -5.39 6.06 -5.30
C ALA A 25 -4.78 4.97 -6.19
N ILE A 26 -4.69 5.24 -7.49
CA ILE A 26 -3.97 4.38 -8.45
C ILE A 26 -2.50 4.27 -8.06
N GLY A 27 -1.86 5.38 -7.67
CA GLY A 27 -0.48 5.38 -7.18
C GLY A 27 -0.29 4.51 -5.93
N ALA A 28 -1.21 4.56 -4.97
CA ALA A 28 -1.19 3.72 -3.78
C ALA A 28 -1.39 2.23 -4.11
N ILE A 29 -2.26 1.90 -5.06
CA ILE A 29 -2.45 0.52 -5.53
C ILE A 29 -1.17 -0.02 -6.19
N PHE A 30 -0.54 0.77 -7.06
CA PHE A 30 0.72 0.36 -7.71
C PHE A 30 1.93 0.39 -6.77
N ALA A 31 1.85 1.13 -5.66
CA ALA A 31 2.89 1.16 -4.65
C ALA A 31 3.05 -0.21 -3.98
N ALA A 32 1.98 -0.99 -3.78
CA ALA A 32 2.06 -2.37 -3.31
C ALA A 32 2.75 -3.26 -4.36
N THR A 33 4.09 -3.29 -4.34
CA THR A 33 4.88 -4.12 -5.26
C THR A 33 4.97 -5.54 -4.72
N ASP A 34 4.60 -6.50 -5.56
CA ASP A 34 4.71 -7.91 -5.23
C ASP A 34 6.16 -8.38 -5.32
N SER A 35 6.79 -8.62 -4.18
CA SER A 35 8.15 -9.15 -4.08
C SER A 35 8.21 -10.69 -4.19
N VAL A 36 7.06 -11.37 -4.31
CA VAL A 36 6.97 -12.84 -4.37
C VAL A 36 7.69 -13.41 -5.59
N CYS A 37 7.62 -12.76 -6.75
CA CYS A 37 8.33 -13.20 -7.95
C CYS A 37 9.86 -13.19 -7.76
N THR A 38 10.36 -12.17 -7.05
CA THR A 38 11.78 -12.06 -6.72
C THR A 38 12.20 -13.10 -5.68
N LEU A 39 11.36 -13.35 -4.67
CA LEU A 39 11.60 -14.36 -3.64
C LEU A 39 11.60 -15.80 -4.17
N GLN A 40 10.86 -16.09 -5.25
CA GLN A 40 10.84 -17.42 -5.87
C GLN A 40 12.15 -17.79 -6.57
N VAL A 41 12.91 -16.79 -7.02
CA VAL A 41 14.20 -16.97 -7.69
C VAL A 41 15.36 -16.86 -6.70
N LEU A 42 15.15 -16.15 -5.58
CA LEU A 42 16.16 -15.97 -4.54
C LEU A 42 16.28 -17.22 -3.67
N ASN A 43 17.48 -17.78 -3.61
CA ASN A 43 17.76 -18.93 -2.76
C ASN A 43 18.11 -18.47 -1.34
N GLN A 44 17.27 -18.82 -0.37
CA GLN A 44 17.40 -18.41 1.03
C GLN A 44 18.70 -18.94 1.67
N ASP A 45 19.22 -20.06 1.18
CA ASP A 45 20.46 -20.67 1.71
C ASP A 45 21.73 -19.98 1.18
N GLU A 46 21.67 -19.38 -0.01
CA GLU A 46 22.82 -18.65 -0.59
C GLU A 46 22.84 -17.17 -0.16
N THR A 47 21.68 -16.53 -0.03
CA THR A 47 21.57 -15.10 0.28
C THR A 47 20.45 -14.78 1.30
N PRO A 48 20.57 -15.28 2.55
CA PRO A 48 19.52 -15.18 3.57
C PRO A 48 19.15 -13.73 3.90
N LEU A 49 20.13 -12.82 3.93
CA LEU A 49 19.88 -11.40 4.22
C LEU A 49 19.04 -10.72 3.14
N LEU A 50 19.31 -11.02 1.87
CA LEU A 50 18.60 -10.43 0.73
C LEU A 50 17.18 -10.97 0.65
N TYR A 51 16.99 -12.26 0.90
CA TYR A 51 15.67 -12.87 1.03
C TYR A 51 14.83 -12.21 2.13
N SER A 52 15.37 -12.09 3.35
CA SER A 52 14.64 -11.48 4.47
C SER A 52 14.33 -10.00 4.24
N LEU A 53 15.23 -9.27 3.58
CA LEU A 53 15.02 -7.86 3.26
C LEU A 53 13.91 -7.66 2.23
N VAL A 54 13.92 -8.42 1.13
CA VAL A 54 12.92 -8.33 0.05
C VAL A 54 11.54 -8.81 0.53
N PHE A 55 11.52 -9.84 1.39
CA PHE A 55 10.28 -10.25 2.06
C PHE A 55 9.75 -9.16 3.00
N GLY A 56 10.62 -8.61 3.84
CA GLY A 56 10.23 -7.55 4.77
C GLY A 56 9.75 -6.28 4.07
N GLU A 57 10.43 -5.88 3.00
CA GLU A 57 10.05 -4.73 2.17
C GLU A 57 8.68 -4.92 1.54
N GLY A 58 8.41 -6.05 0.89
CA GLY A 58 7.09 -6.35 0.31
C GLY A 58 5.95 -6.32 1.34
N VAL A 59 6.16 -6.92 2.52
CA VAL A 59 5.14 -6.94 3.59
C VAL A 59 4.86 -5.53 4.14
N VAL A 60 5.91 -4.74 4.39
CA VAL A 60 5.75 -3.37 4.89
C VAL A 60 5.12 -2.47 3.84
N ASN A 61 5.48 -2.67 2.58
CA ASN A 61 4.98 -1.90 1.46
C ASN A 61 3.48 -2.18 1.19
N ASP A 62 3.05 -3.44 1.27
CA ASP A 62 1.64 -3.82 1.18
C ASP A 62 0.81 -3.16 2.31
N ALA A 63 1.26 -3.29 3.56
CA ALA A 63 0.59 -2.66 4.70
C ALA A 63 0.51 -1.12 4.57
N THR A 64 1.56 -0.48 4.09
CA THR A 64 1.62 0.98 3.92
C THR A 64 0.71 1.44 2.79
N SER A 65 0.69 0.72 1.68
CA SER A 65 -0.13 1.03 0.51
C SER A 65 -1.63 0.95 0.81
N VAL A 66 -2.06 -0.04 1.61
CA VAL A 66 -3.46 -0.12 2.09
C VAL A 66 -3.83 1.08 2.96
N VAL A 67 -2.97 1.47 3.91
CA VAL A 67 -3.21 2.64 4.78
C VAL A 67 -3.24 3.92 3.95
N LEU A 68 -2.32 4.07 3.00
CA LEU A 68 -2.23 5.23 2.11
C LEU A 68 -3.49 5.33 1.23
N PHE A 69 -3.93 4.22 0.63
CA PHE A 69 -5.15 4.17 -0.16
C PHE A 69 -6.39 4.55 0.64
N ASN A 70 -6.55 4.01 1.86
CA ASN A 70 -7.66 4.35 2.74
C ASN A 70 -7.68 5.85 3.06
N ALA A 71 -6.51 6.41 3.37
CA ALA A 71 -6.39 7.82 3.68
C ALA A 71 -6.69 8.72 2.47
N ILE A 72 -6.37 8.28 1.23
CA ILE A 72 -6.71 9.00 -0.01
C ILE A 72 -8.23 8.97 -0.26
N GLN A 73 -8.89 7.82 -0.06
CA GLN A 73 -10.35 7.71 -0.19
C GLN A 73 -11.12 8.57 0.82
N CYS A 74 -10.51 8.86 1.97
CA CYS A 74 -11.08 9.74 2.98
C CYS A 74 -10.88 11.24 2.67
N PHE A 75 -10.12 11.57 1.62
CA PHE A 75 -9.80 12.93 1.22
C PHE A 75 -10.82 13.44 0.18
N ASP A 76 -11.62 14.43 0.54
CA ASP A 76 -12.47 15.15 -0.42
C ASP A 76 -11.63 16.27 -1.09
N LEU A 77 -11.09 15.98 -2.27
CA LEU A 77 -10.18 16.88 -3.02
C LEU A 77 -10.87 18.07 -3.66
N ASN A 78 -12.20 18.16 -3.60
CA ASN A 78 -12.94 19.32 -4.11
C ASN A 78 -12.68 20.60 -3.31
N HIS A 79 -12.16 20.49 -2.09
CA HIS A 79 -11.72 21.61 -1.26
C HIS A 79 -10.28 21.37 -0.81
N ILE A 80 -9.31 21.83 -1.59
CA ILE A 80 -7.88 21.80 -1.24
C ILE A 80 -7.64 22.78 -0.08
N ASP A 81 -7.92 22.32 1.14
CA ASP A 81 -7.59 23.02 2.37
C ASP A 81 -6.29 22.39 2.92
N PRO A 82 -5.18 23.14 3.06
CA PRO A 82 -3.89 22.59 3.53
C PRO A 82 -3.97 21.97 4.93
N ARG A 83 -5.02 22.28 5.70
CA ARG A 83 -5.34 21.63 6.98
C ARG A 83 -5.69 20.15 6.83
N ILE A 84 -6.26 19.74 5.70
CA ILE A 84 -6.66 18.35 5.44
C ILE A 84 -5.43 17.49 5.16
N GLY A 85 -4.45 17.99 4.40
CA GLY A 85 -3.16 17.30 4.19
C GLY A 85 -2.38 17.10 5.49
N LEU A 86 -2.44 18.08 6.41
CA LEU A 86 -1.81 17.97 7.73
C LEU A 86 -2.55 16.98 8.64
N HIS A 87 -3.89 16.94 8.56
CA HIS A 87 -4.71 15.94 9.24
C HIS A 87 -4.44 14.52 8.71
N PHE A 88 -4.25 14.36 7.40
CA PHE A 88 -3.86 13.09 6.77
C PHE A 88 -2.53 12.56 7.30
N ILE A 89 -1.50 13.42 7.30
CA ILE A 89 -0.19 13.07 7.84
C ILE A 89 -0.32 12.67 9.31
N GLY A 90 -1.08 13.45 10.10
CA GLY A 90 -1.37 13.11 11.50
C GLY A 90 -2.06 11.76 11.67
N ASN A 91 -3.07 11.47 10.85
CA ASN A 91 -3.83 10.23 10.92
C ASN A 91 -2.97 9.02 10.50
N PHE A 92 -2.11 9.18 9.50
CA PHE A 92 -1.12 8.16 9.11
C PHE A 92 -0.17 7.84 10.28
N PHE A 93 0.43 8.86 10.88
CA PHE A 93 1.32 8.69 12.04
C PHE A 93 0.61 8.17 13.29
N TYR A 94 -0.72 8.28 13.38
CA TYR A 94 -1.50 7.68 14.45
C TYR A 94 -1.86 6.21 14.16
N LEU A 95 -2.44 5.93 12.99
CA LEU A 95 -2.93 4.61 12.57
C LEU A 95 -1.80 3.60 12.40
N PHE A 96 -0.66 4.03 11.84
CA PHE A 96 0.49 3.14 11.59
C PHE A 96 1.02 2.50 12.89
N PRO A 97 1.51 3.26 13.89
CA PRO A 97 2.06 2.67 15.11
C PRO A 97 1.00 2.00 15.98
N THR A 98 -0.24 2.51 16.02
CA THR A 98 -1.31 1.88 16.81
C THR A 98 -1.70 0.51 16.22
N SER A 99 -1.80 0.40 14.89
CA SER A 99 -2.03 -0.88 14.21
C SER A 99 -0.86 -1.85 14.40
N THR A 100 0.38 -1.37 14.27
CA THR A 100 1.57 -2.19 14.54
C THR A 100 1.59 -2.71 15.98
N MET A 101 1.31 -1.84 16.97
CA MET A 101 1.29 -2.22 18.38
C MET A 101 0.20 -3.24 18.68
N LEU A 102 -1.00 -3.06 18.09
CA LEU A 102 -2.08 -4.04 18.19
C LEU A 102 -1.64 -5.39 17.60
N GLY A 103 -1.02 -5.39 16.42
CA GLY A 103 -0.49 -6.60 15.79
C GLY A 103 0.53 -7.33 16.67
N VAL A 104 1.48 -6.59 17.27
CA VAL A 104 2.48 -7.15 18.18
C VAL A 104 1.84 -7.79 19.41
N ILE A 105 0.90 -7.10 20.06
CA ILE A 105 0.20 -7.61 21.25
C ILE A 105 -0.56 -8.90 20.91
N THR A 106 -1.30 -8.89 19.80
CA THR A 106 -2.11 -10.04 19.37
C THR A 106 -1.24 -11.23 18.97
N GLY A 107 -0.10 -10.98 18.31
CA GLY A 107 0.89 -11.99 17.96
C GLY A 107 1.56 -12.61 19.19
N LEU A 108 1.96 -11.79 20.16
CA LEU A 108 2.54 -12.27 21.42
C LEU A 108 1.53 -13.09 22.25
N LEU A 109 0.27 -12.64 22.31
CA LEU A 109 -0.80 -13.41 22.96
C LEU A 109 -0.98 -14.78 22.31
N SER A 110 -1.02 -14.82 20.97
CA SER A 110 -1.15 -16.08 20.22
C SER A 110 0.02 -17.01 20.48
N ALA A 111 1.25 -16.49 20.46
CA ALA A 111 2.46 -17.26 20.76
C ALA A 111 2.46 -17.79 22.20
N TYR A 112 1.99 -17.00 23.16
CA TYR A 112 1.86 -17.43 24.56
C TYR A 112 0.84 -18.56 24.73
N ILE A 113 -0.31 -18.47 24.06
CA ILE A 113 -1.34 -19.52 24.10
C ILE A 113 -0.80 -20.82 23.52
N ILE A 114 -0.17 -20.78 22.34
CA ILE A 114 0.41 -21.96 21.69
C ILE A 114 1.51 -22.60 22.55
N LYS A 115 2.33 -21.79 23.21
CA LYS A 115 3.40 -22.30 24.09
C LYS A 115 2.86 -22.97 25.36
N LYS A 116 1.66 -22.58 25.81
CA LYS A 116 1.04 -23.07 27.06
C LYS A 116 0.13 -24.27 26.82
N LEU A 117 -0.34 -24.46 25.59
CA LEU A 117 -1.06 -25.65 25.13
C LEU A 117 -0.11 -26.85 25.00
#